data_AF-A0A954UF43-F1
#
_entry.id   AF-A0A954UF43-F1
#
_cell.length_a   1.000
_cell.length_b   1.000
_cell.length_c   1.000
_cell.angle_alpha   90.00
_cell.angle_beta   90.00
_cell.angle_gamma   90.00
#
_symmetry.space_group_name_H-M   'P 1'
#
loop_
_entity.id
_entity.type
_entity.pdbx_description
1 polymer ?
#
loop_
_entity_poly.entity_id
_entity_poly.type
_entity_poly.pdbx_seq_one_letter_code
_entity_poly.pdbx_strand_id
1 'polypeptide(L)'
;MSDSTPPPLRTDVCPRCQATRRAQDQYCWLCSYKLPPRSGESAPGRRQAHEPIDAILIGEVVQSTPAYESLAETEDASFTFRIVDIILLITAICVVLGLYRVAPGGGIAVGAVLLPVFVRTMLVLRVRAARHLPTSDRERALLVVGSVLTTIGIYITGLAAAVAGMVAALLVFCGGLALSAGRLDESALSALMIVIGIAIAVIYLGAAMITIRNRWRRDTQD
;
A
#
# COMPACT_ATOMS: atom_id res chain seq x y z
N MET A 1 -15.67 -41.29 -33.74
CA MET A 1 -16.07 -40.14 -32.91
C MET A 1 -14.85 -39.75 -32.09
N SER A 2 -14.12 -38.72 -32.56
CA SER A 2 -12.92 -38.23 -31.89
C SER A 2 -13.36 -37.26 -30.79
N ASP A 3 -13.00 -37.59 -29.54
CA ASP A 3 -13.38 -36.85 -28.35
C ASP A 3 -12.55 -35.55 -28.27
N SER A 4 -13.12 -34.46 -28.76
CA SER A 4 -12.52 -33.12 -28.72
C SER A 4 -12.83 -32.46 -27.37
N THR A 5 -12.22 -32.94 -26.29
CA THR A 5 -12.24 -32.22 -25.02
C THR A 5 -11.28 -31.03 -25.13
N PRO A 6 -11.76 -29.77 -25.06
CA PRO A 6 -10.89 -28.61 -25.11
C PRO A 6 -9.90 -28.64 -23.93
N PRO A 7 -8.62 -28.30 -24.14
CA PRO A 7 -7.64 -28.32 -23.07
C PRO A 7 -8.09 -27.38 -21.94
N PRO A 8 -7.90 -27.76 -20.67
CA PRO A 8 -8.31 -26.93 -19.55
C PRO A 8 -7.61 -25.57 -19.66
N LEU A 9 -8.41 -24.51 -19.71
CA LEU A 9 -7.94 -23.13 -19.61
C LEU A 9 -7.19 -23.01 -18.28
N ARG A 10 -5.85 -23.09 -18.34
CA ARG A 10 -4.98 -22.87 -17.19
C ARG A 10 -5.12 -21.42 -16.76
N THR A 11 -6.03 -21.16 -15.83
CA THR A 11 -6.14 -19.86 -15.19
C THR A 11 -4.96 -19.73 -14.22
N ASP A 12 -3.93 -19.00 -14.63
CA ASP A 12 -2.85 -18.60 -13.73
C ASP A 12 -3.39 -17.53 -12.77
N VAL A 13 -4.12 -17.94 -11.75
CA VAL A 13 -4.60 -17.05 -10.69
C VAL A 13 -3.88 -17.35 -9.38
N CYS A 14 -3.67 -16.31 -8.58
CA CYS A 14 -3.10 -16.48 -7.25
C CYS A 14 -4.06 -17.35 -6.40
N PRO A 15 -3.60 -18.45 -5.78
CA PRO A 15 -4.49 -19.32 -4.99
C PRO A 15 -5.09 -18.62 -3.78
N ARG A 16 -4.54 -17.47 -3.38
CA ARG A 16 -4.97 -16.74 -2.18
C ARG A 16 -5.96 -15.61 -2.46
N CYS A 17 -5.72 -14.81 -3.49
CA CYS A 17 -6.53 -13.62 -3.77
C CYS A 17 -7.22 -13.66 -5.14
N GLN A 18 -7.03 -14.74 -5.91
CA GLN A 18 -7.56 -14.94 -7.25
C GLN A 18 -7.14 -13.89 -8.30
N ALA A 19 -6.21 -12.99 -7.98
CA ALA A 19 -5.66 -12.05 -8.95
C ALA A 19 -4.90 -12.79 -10.06
N THR A 20 -5.04 -12.32 -11.30
CA THR A 20 -4.34 -12.84 -12.48
C THR A 20 -2.83 -12.74 -12.32
N ARG A 21 -2.11 -13.82 -12.57
CA ARG A 21 -0.65 -13.93 -12.44
C ARG A 21 0.03 -13.41 -13.71
N ARG A 22 1.16 -12.70 -13.57
CA ARG A 22 2.06 -12.42 -14.71
C ARG A 22 3.05 -13.58 -14.87
N ALA A 23 3.45 -13.87 -16.11
CA ALA A 23 4.19 -15.08 -16.47
C ALA A 23 5.50 -15.29 -15.67
N GLN A 24 6.20 -14.23 -15.27
CA GLN A 24 7.52 -14.29 -14.64
C GLN A 24 7.52 -13.96 -13.14
N ASP A 25 6.35 -13.70 -12.54
CA ASP A 25 6.30 -13.25 -11.15
C ASP A 25 6.41 -14.43 -10.18
N GLN A 26 7.42 -14.36 -9.30
CA GLN A 26 7.59 -15.27 -8.16
C GLN A 26 6.60 -14.94 -7.01
N TYR A 27 5.99 -13.76 -7.04
CA TYR A 27 5.07 -13.27 -6.01
C TYR A 27 3.82 -12.66 -6.65
N CYS A 28 2.66 -12.81 -6.03
CA CYS A 28 1.43 -12.18 -6.51
C CYS A 28 1.53 -10.65 -6.45
N TRP A 29 1.26 -9.96 -7.56
CA TRP A 29 1.33 -8.48 -7.61
C TRP A 29 0.34 -7.77 -6.69
N LEU A 30 -0.74 -8.45 -6.27
CA LEU A 30 -1.78 -7.87 -5.42
C LEU A 30 -1.52 -8.15 -3.93
N CYS A 31 -1.33 -9.43 -3.56
CA CYS A 31 -1.20 -9.83 -2.15
C CYS A 31 0.22 -10.21 -1.73
N SER A 32 1.19 -10.14 -2.65
CA SER A 32 2.59 -10.53 -2.43
C SER A 32 2.81 -11.97 -1.97
N TYR A 33 1.80 -12.85 -2.14
CA TYR A 33 1.92 -14.28 -1.83
C TYR A 33 2.95 -14.93 -2.77
N LYS A 34 3.90 -15.69 -2.20
CA LYS A 34 4.90 -16.43 -2.98
C LYS A 34 4.19 -17.52 -3.78
N LEU A 35 4.26 -17.41 -5.10
CA LEU A 35 3.51 -18.30 -5.98
C LEU A 35 4.29 -19.61 -6.18
N PRO A 36 3.62 -20.77 -6.19
CA PRO A 36 4.28 -22.02 -6.50
C PRO A 36 4.92 -21.96 -7.91
N PRO A 37 6.06 -22.62 -8.11
CA PRO A 37 6.67 -22.73 -9.43
C PRO A 37 5.68 -23.35 -10.40
N ARG A 38 5.62 -22.81 -11.61
CA ARG A 38 4.63 -23.20 -12.62
C ARG A 38 4.89 -24.64 -13.02
N SER A 39 3.86 -25.48 -12.99
CA SER A 39 3.94 -26.88 -13.43
C SER A 39 4.22 -26.94 -14.94
N GLY A 40 5.50 -27.03 -15.29
CA GLY A 40 6.00 -27.01 -16.66
C GLY A 40 7.22 -26.11 -16.87
N GLU A 41 7.55 -25.24 -15.92
CA GLU A 41 8.80 -24.47 -15.96
C GLU A 41 9.92 -25.33 -15.37
N SER A 42 10.37 -26.29 -16.17
CA SER A 42 11.54 -27.09 -15.89
C SER A 42 12.70 -26.14 -15.64
N ALA A 43 13.24 -26.15 -14.41
CA ALA A 43 14.34 -25.30 -14.01
C ALA A 43 15.44 -25.33 -15.08
N PRO A 44 15.93 -24.17 -15.56
CA PRO A 44 16.91 -24.13 -16.63
C PRO A 44 18.19 -24.86 -16.21
N GLY A 45 18.35 -26.07 -16.75
CA GLY A 45 19.61 -26.78 -16.94
C GLY A 45 20.63 -26.71 -15.82
N ARG A 46 20.32 -27.23 -14.62
CA ARG A 46 21.38 -27.71 -13.73
C ARG A 46 21.87 -29.04 -14.31
N ARG A 47 22.99 -28.99 -15.07
CA ARG A 47 23.71 -30.19 -15.54
C ARG A 47 23.94 -31.10 -14.34
N GLN A 48 23.25 -32.23 -14.32
CA GLN A 48 23.47 -33.29 -13.34
C GLN A 48 24.84 -33.90 -13.64
N ALA A 49 25.82 -33.60 -12.79
CA ALA A 49 26.99 -34.46 -12.64
C ALA A 49 26.53 -35.69 -11.87
N HIS A 50 26.78 -36.84 -12.47
CA HIS A 50 26.51 -38.18 -11.97
C HIS A 50 27.44 -38.43 -10.76
N GLU A 51 26.90 -38.62 -9.57
CA GLU A 51 27.65 -39.15 -8.42
C GLU A 51 27.09 -40.54 -8.06
N PRO A 52 27.96 -41.51 -7.77
CA PRO A 52 27.58 -42.90 -7.55
C PRO A 52 26.91 -43.11 -6.19
N ILE A 53 25.98 -44.04 -6.22
CA ILE A 53 25.20 -44.55 -5.10
C ILE A 53 26.12 -45.37 -4.20
N ASP A 54 26.37 -44.91 -2.97
CA ASP A 54 26.78 -45.78 -1.88
C ASP A 54 25.70 -45.80 -0.80
N ALA A 55 25.26 -47.04 -0.55
CA ALA A 55 24.22 -47.39 0.38
C ALA A 55 24.68 -47.19 1.83
N ILE A 56 23.92 -46.40 2.58
CA ILE A 56 23.89 -46.49 4.05
C ILE A 56 22.42 -46.65 4.46
N LEU A 57 22.07 -47.92 4.69
CA LEU A 57 21.02 -48.31 5.62
C LEU A 57 21.37 -47.77 7.01
N ILE A 58 20.35 -47.30 7.73
CA ILE A 58 20.06 -47.49 9.17
C ILE A 58 19.33 -46.25 9.69
N GLY A 59 18.14 -46.45 10.26
CA GLY A 59 17.58 -45.52 11.24
C GLY A 59 16.21 -44.93 10.93
N GLU A 60 15.24 -45.78 10.62
CA GLU A 60 13.82 -45.46 10.71
C GLU A 60 13.44 -45.16 12.17
N VAL A 61 13.39 -43.88 12.53
CA VAL A 61 12.61 -43.41 13.70
C VAL A 61 11.32 -42.85 13.15
N VAL A 62 10.33 -43.73 13.03
CA VAL A 62 8.91 -43.37 12.94
C VAL A 62 8.56 -42.67 14.24
N GLN A 63 8.70 -41.35 14.24
CA GLN A 63 8.13 -40.51 15.27
C GLN A 63 6.67 -40.27 14.88
N SER A 64 5.84 -41.23 15.27
CA SER A 64 4.39 -41.12 15.35
C SER A 64 4.05 -39.94 16.25
N THR A 65 3.99 -38.75 15.64
CA THR A 65 3.29 -37.62 16.21
C THR A 65 1.82 -38.01 16.28
N PRO A 66 1.18 -37.89 17.46
CA PRO A 66 -0.21 -38.25 17.60
C PRO A 66 -1.02 -37.38 16.63
N ALA A 67 -1.64 -38.07 15.68
CA ALA A 67 -2.77 -37.58 14.92
C ALA A 67 -3.94 -37.35 15.88
N TYR A 68 -3.86 -36.28 16.66
CA TYR A 68 -5.01 -35.69 17.33
C TYR A 68 -5.35 -34.41 16.57
N GLU A 69 -6.50 -34.46 15.91
CA GLU A 69 -7.45 -33.34 15.95
C GLU A 69 -6.95 -31.98 15.46
N SER A 70 -6.52 -31.89 14.20
CA SER A 70 -6.65 -30.65 13.42
C SER A 70 -7.86 -30.68 12.49
N LEU A 71 -8.92 -31.38 12.91
CA LEU A 71 -10.23 -31.28 12.30
C LEU A 71 -10.79 -29.89 12.58
N ALA A 72 -10.77 -29.06 11.54
CA ALA A 72 -11.84 -28.12 11.25
C ALA A 72 -12.13 -27.04 12.29
N GLU A 73 -11.09 -26.42 12.86
CA GLU A 73 -11.14 -24.97 13.02
C GLU A 73 -10.69 -24.34 11.70
N THR A 74 -11.47 -24.59 10.65
CA THR A 74 -11.81 -23.53 9.70
C THR A 74 -12.63 -22.52 10.50
N GLU A 75 -11.98 -21.85 11.45
CA GLU A 75 -12.41 -20.56 11.94
C GLU A 75 -12.59 -19.77 10.65
N ASP A 76 -13.86 -19.53 10.33
CA ASP A 76 -14.22 -18.58 9.33
C ASP A 76 -13.26 -17.41 9.52
N ALA A 77 -12.42 -17.17 8.50
CA ALA A 77 -11.74 -15.90 8.31
C ALA A 77 -12.79 -14.79 8.04
N SER A 78 -13.96 -14.88 8.70
CA SER A 78 -14.73 -13.79 9.22
C SER A 78 -13.73 -12.71 9.60
N PHE A 79 -13.84 -11.63 8.86
CA PHE A 79 -13.13 -10.40 9.12
C PHE A 79 -13.53 -9.96 10.52
N THR A 80 -12.87 -10.48 11.56
CA THR A 80 -12.90 -9.93 12.90
C THR A 80 -12.09 -8.65 12.85
N PHE A 81 -12.68 -7.68 12.15
CA PHE A 81 -12.37 -6.28 12.33
C PHE A 81 -12.51 -6.06 13.83
N ARG A 82 -11.37 -5.93 14.51
CA ARG A 82 -11.37 -5.72 15.94
C ARG A 82 -12.25 -4.49 16.19
N ILE A 83 -13.17 -4.59 17.13
CA ILE A 83 -14.11 -3.52 17.49
C ILE A 83 -13.37 -2.18 17.68
N VAL A 84 -12.14 -2.24 18.19
CA VAL A 84 -11.23 -1.10 18.33
C VAL A 84 -10.97 -0.37 17.01
N ASP A 85 -10.73 -1.07 15.91
CA ASP A 85 -10.46 -0.46 14.60
C ASP A 85 -11.70 0.24 14.04
N ILE A 86 -12.89 -0.33 14.28
CA ILE A 86 -14.16 0.30 13.89
C ILE A 86 -14.40 1.57 14.71
N ILE A 87 -14.19 1.52 16.03
CA ILE A 87 -14.32 2.70 16.90
C ILE A 87 -13.32 3.79 16.47
N LEU A 88 -12.09 3.41 16.14
CA LEU A 88 -11.06 4.33 15.69
C LEU A 88 -11.39 4.95 14.32
N LEU A 89 -11.95 4.18 13.40
CA LEU A 89 -12.45 4.70 12.12
C LEU A 89 -13.60 5.68 12.32
N ILE A 90 -14.60 5.33 13.15
CA ILE A 90 -15.76 6.18 13.40
C ILE A 90 -15.31 7.48 14.07
N THR A 91 -14.45 7.42 15.08
CA THR A 91 -13.91 8.62 15.74
C THR A 91 -13.14 9.50 14.76
N ALA A 92 -12.34 8.92 13.87
CA ALA A 92 -11.67 9.66 12.81
C ALA A 92 -12.67 10.36 11.87
N ILE A 93 -13.71 9.66 11.41
CA ILE A 93 -14.77 10.24 10.57
C ILE A 93 -15.49 11.37 11.30
N CYS A 94 -15.86 11.17 12.57
CA CYS A 94 -16.51 12.19 13.39
C CYS A 94 -15.64 13.44 13.56
N VAL A 95 -14.33 13.29 13.76
CA VAL A 95 -13.39 14.41 13.83
C VAL A 95 -13.34 15.16 12.49
N VAL A 96 -13.26 14.45 11.36
CA VAL A 96 -13.25 15.08 10.03
C VAL A 96 -14.56 15.82 9.76
N LEU A 97 -15.70 15.22 10.07
CA LEU A 97 -17.03 15.86 9.88
C LEU A 97 -17.23 17.04 10.83
N GLY A 98 -16.79 16.94 12.07
CA GLY A 98 -16.82 18.04 13.04
C GLY A 98 -15.95 19.21 12.56
N LEU A 99 -14.75 18.93 12.06
CA LEU A 99 -13.88 19.95 11.51
C LEU A 99 -14.44 20.58 10.24
N TYR A 100 -15.10 19.80 9.38
CA TYR A 100 -15.77 20.30 8.17
C TYR A 100 -16.90 21.30 8.51
N ARG A 101 -17.60 21.10 9.63
CA ARG A 101 -18.63 22.03 10.12
C ARG A 101 -18.06 23.37 10.61
N VAL A 102 -16.89 23.35 11.26
CA VAL A 102 -16.28 24.58 11.82
C VAL A 102 -15.48 25.33 10.77
N ALA A 103 -14.71 24.60 9.96
CA ALA A 103 -13.85 25.14 8.92
C ALA A 103 -13.82 24.17 7.73
N PRO A 104 -14.65 24.37 6.68
CA PRO A 104 -14.77 23.41 5.57
C PRO A 104 -13.43 23.14 4.88
N GLY A 105 -12.56 24.15 4.75
CA GLY A 105 -11.21 23.98 4.23
C GLY A 105 -10.32 23.10 5.11
N GLY A 106 -10.43 23.22 6.44
CA GLY A 106 -9.68 22.39 7.39
C GLY A 106 -10.12 20.93 7.34
N GLY A 107 -11.43 20.68 7.25
CA GLY A 107 -11.98 19.33 7.08
C GLY A 107 -11.45 18.61 5.85
N ILE A 108 -11.37 19.30 4.70
CA ILE A 108 -10.82 18.74 3.45
C ILE A 108 -9.33 18.43 3.62
N ALA A 109 -8.54 19.35 4.16
CA ALA A 109 -7.11 19.16 4.36
C ALA A 109 -6.82 17.97 5.28
N VAL A 110 -7.54 17.89 6.40
CA VAL A 110 -7.40 16.82 7.39
C VAL A 110 -7.89 15.48 6.82
N GLY A 111 -9.02 15.46 6.10
CA GLY A 111 -9.54 14.25 5.46
C GLY A 111 -8.62 13.71 4.37
N ALA A 112 -8.08 14.57 3.51
CA ALA A 112 -7.12 14.22 2.47
C ALA A 112 -5.84 13.59 3.02
N VAL A 113 -5.50 13.93 4.27
CA VAL A 113 -4.34 13.41 4.99
C VAL A 113 -4.69 12.14 5.75
N LEU A 114 -5.79 12.09 6.49
CA LEU A 114 -6.18 10.92 7.30
C LEU A 114 -6.50 9.70 6.45
N LEU A 115 -7.12 9.88 5.29
CA LEU A 115 -7.55 8.78 4.44
C LEU A 115 -6.38 7.90 3.94
N PRO A 116 -5.30 8.43 3.33
CA PRO A 116 -4.16 7.61 2.93
C PRO A 116 -3.44 6.94 4.11
N VAL A 117 -3.43 7.56 5.29
CA VAL A 117 -2.87 6.95 6.51
C VAL A 117 -3.68 5.78 6.97
N PHE A 118 -4.99 5.96 7.01
CA PHE A 118 -5.91 4.92 7.41
C PHE A 118 -5.82 3.72 6.45
N VAL A 119 -5.82 4.00 5.14
CA VAL A 119 -5.63 2.98 4.10
C VAL A 119 -4.29 2.27 4.26
N ARG A 120 -3.19 3.00 4.52
CA ARG A 120 -1.87 2.42 4.73
C ARG A 120 -1.84 1.51 5.95
N THR A 121 -2.34 1.97 7.09
CA THR A 121 -2.38 1.19 8.33
C THR A 121 -3.20 -0.08 8.13
N MET A 122 -4.37 0.02 7.49
CA MET A 122 -5.20 -1.14 7.16
C MET A 122 -4.51 -2.14 6.23
N LEU A 123 -3.80 -1.66 5.20
CA LEU A 123 -3.06 -2.53 4.28
C LEU A 123 -1.90 -3.25 4.99
N VAL A 124 -1.13 -2.55 5.81
CA VAL A 124 -0.01 -3.15 6.55
C VAL A 124 -0.52 -4.22 7.52
N LEU A 125 -1.59 -3.92 8.25
CA LEU A 125 -2.21 -4.89 9.16
C LEU A 125 -2.75 -6.10 8.40
N ARG A 126 -3.42 -5.89 7.26
CA ARG A 126 -3.90 -7.00 6.40
C ARG A 126 -2.75 -7.86 5.87
N VAL A 127 -1.66 -7.25 5.40
CA VAL A 127 -0.51 -7.99 4.86
C VAL A 127 0.20 -8.78 5.95
N ARG A 128 0.38 -8.22 7.15
CA ARG A 128 0.98 -8.96 8.28
C ARG A 128 0.09 -10.07 8.80
N ALA A 129 -1.21 -9.83 8.94
CA ALA A 129 -2.18 -10.87 9.29
C ALA A 129 -2.16 -12.01 8.28
N ALA A 130 -2.06 -11.69 6.99
CA ALA A 130 -1.91 -12.67 5.93
C ALA A 130 -0.62 -13.51 6.04
N ARG A 131 0.46 -12.99 6.63
CA ARG A 131 1.73 -13.72 6.79
C ARG A 131 1.82 -14.53 8.09
N HIS A 132 0.76 -14.56 8.91
CA HIS A 132 0.77 -15.23 10.23
C HIS A 132 1.96 -14.83 11.12
N LEU A 133 2.46 -13.61 10.97
CA LEU A 133 3.56 -13.09 11.78
C LEU A 133 3.01 -12.62 13.13
N PRO A 134 3.43 -13.20 14.26
CA PRO A 134 2.99 -12.75 15.58
C PRO A 134 3.56 -11.35 15.85
N THR A 135 2.72 -10.33 15.69
CA THR A 135 3.10 -8.96 16.02
C THR A 135 2.94 -8.72 17.51
N SER A 136 4.02 -8.39 18.20
CA SER A 136 3.96 -7.92 19.59
C SER A 136 3.25 -6.56 19.68
N ASP A 137 2.59 -6.27 20.81
CA ASP A 137 1.82 -5.04 20.97
C ASP A 137 2.69 -3.77 20.89
N ARG A 138 3.96 -3.86 21.33
CA ARG A 138 4.93 -2.76 21.19
C ARG A 138 5.26 -2.45 19.74
N GLU A 139 5.39 -3.48 18.91
CA GLU A 139 5.69 -3.32 17.49
C GLU A 139 4.49 -2.73 16.74
N ARG A 140 3.27 -3.11 17.13
CA ARG A 140 2.04 -2.47 16.63
C ARG A 140 1.99 -0.99 16.97
N ALA A 141 2.29 -0.63 18.23
CA ALA A 141 2.32 0.77 18.65
C ALA A 141 3.35 1.58 17.86
N LEU A 142 4.56 1.04 17.64
CA LEU A 142 5.61 1.69 16.85
C LEU A 142 5.21 1.89 15.38
N LEU A 143 4.50 0.92 14.78
CA LEU A 143 3.97 1.06 13.42
C LEU A 143 2.93 2.18 13.33
N VAL A 144 2.02 2.26 14.30
CA VAL A 144 1.01 3.32 14.37
C VAL A 144 1.68 4.67 14.55
N VAL A 145 2.57 4.83 15.53
CA VAL A 145 3.28 6.09 15.79
C VAL A 145 4.11 6.51 14.58
N GLY A 146 4.81 5.57 13.93
CA GLY A 146 5.59 5.84 12.71
C GLY A 146 4.71 6.30 11.55
N SER A 147 3.53 5.71 11.37
CA SER A 147 2.56 6.15 10.37
C SER A 147 2.01 7.55 10.68
N VAL A 148 1.70 7.85 11.94
CA VAL A 148 1.23 9.19 12.34
C VAL A 148 2.32 10.25 12.13
N LEU A 149 3.56 9.99 12.57
CA LEU A 149 4.67 10.93 12.40
C LEU A 149 4.99 11.23 10.94
N THR A 150 4.99 10.21 10.07
CA THR A 150 5.19 10.44 8.63
C THR A 150 4.10 11.29 8.02
N THR A 151 2.87 11.06 8.44
CA THR A 151 1.71 11.84 8.01
C THR A 151 1.84 13.29 8.42
N ILE A 152 2.16 13.53 9.68
CA ILE A 152 2.37 14.87 10.21
C ILE A 152 3.50 15.55 9.43
N GLY A 153 4.61 14.84 9.17
CA GLY A 153 5.72 15.35 8.36
C GLY A 153 5.33 15.71 6.92
N ILE A 154 4.57 14.84 6.25
CA ILE A 154 4.01 15.14 4.92
C ILE A 154 3.11 16.37 5.00
N TYR A 155 2.23 16.46 5.99
CA TYR A 155 1.33 17.60 6.15
C TYR A 155 2.08 18.91 6.40
N ILE A 156 3.04 18.93 7.32
CA ILE A 156 3.85 20.12 7.62
C ILE A 156 4.63 20.56 6.38
N THR A 157 5.24 19.62 5.65
CA THR A 157 5.96 19.96 4.41
C THR A 157 5.03 20.46 3.30
N GLY A 158 3.83 19.91 3.20
CA GLY A 158 2.80 20.39 2.27
C GLY A 158 2.29 21.78 2.62
N LEU A 159 2.03 22.03 3.91
CA LEU A 159 1.63 23.33 4.41
C LEU A 159 2.73 24.38 4.15
N ALA A 160 3.98 24.04 4.45
CA ALA A 160 5.13 24.91 4.18
C ALA A 160 5.26 25.21 2.67
N ALA A 161 5.10 24.19 1.81
CA ALA A 161 5.13 24.38 0.35
C ALA A 161 3.97 25.25 -0.15
N ALA A 162 2.76 25.08 0.40
CA ALA A 162 1.60 25.90 0.06
C ALA A 162 1.79 27.37 0.48
N VAL A 163 2.29 27.61 1.69
CA VAL A 163 2.61 28.97 2.18
C VAL A 163 3.71 29.60 1.31
N ALA A 164 4.78 28.87 1.02
CA ALA A 164 5.85 29.36 0.15
C ALA A 164 5.33 29.67 -1.27
N GLY A 165 4.46 28.82 -1.82
CA GLY A 165 3.81 29.04 -3.10
C GLY A 165 2.92 30.29 -3.10
N MET A 166 2.14 30.51 -2.05
CA MET A 166 1.32 31.70 -1.88
C MET A 166 2.16 32.99 -1.78
N VAL A 167 3.27 32.96 -1.04
CA VAL A 167 4.19 34.11 -0.95
C VAL A 167 4.83 34.40 -2.31
N ALA A 168 5.32 33.37 -3.02
CA ALA A 168 5.89 33.53 -4.35
C ALA A 168 4.88 34.12 -5.34
N ALA A 169 3.65 33.61 -5.31
CA ALA A 169 2.52 34.12 -6.07
C ALA A 169 2.25 35.61 -5.84
N LEU A 170 2.19 36.04 -4.57
CA LEU A 170 1.99 37.44 -4.21
C LEU A 170 3.15 38.32 -4.70
N LEU A 171 4.39 37.85 -4.57
CA LEU A 171 5.56 38.58 -5.06
C LEU A 171 5.55 38.76 -6.58
N VAL A 172 5.19 37.71 -7.32
CA VAL A 172 5.04 37.77 -8.79
C VAL A 172 3.91 38.70 -9.17
N PHE A 173 2.78 38.66 -8.48
CA PHE A 173 1.64 39.53 -8.74
C PHE A 173 2.00 41.02 -8.50
N CYS A 174 2.53 41.34 -7.32
CA CYS A 174 2.93 42.70 -6.98
C CYS A 174 4.05 43.23 -7.90
N GLY A 175 5.06 42.39 -8.21
CA GLY A 175 6.13 42.75 -9.14
C GLY A 175 5.63 42.95 -10.57
N GLY A 176 4.71 42.11 -11.03
CA GLY A 176 4.07 42.23 -12.33
C GLY A 176 3.26 43.51 -12.46
N LEU A 177 2.49 43.89 -11.43
CA LEU A 177 1.78 45.16 -11.39
C LEU A 177 2.72 46.37 -11.42
N ALA A 178 3.84 46.31 -10.69
CA ALA A 178 4.84 47.37 -10.69
C ALA A 178 5.52 47.56 -12.06
N LEU A 179 5.74 46.47 -12.81
CA LEU A 179 6.42 46.49 -14.11
C LEU A 179 5.49 46.76 -15.30
N SER A 180 4.23 46.33 -15.23
CA SER A 180 3.33 46.29 -16.40
C SER A 180 2.59 47.60 -16.70
N ALA A 181 2.81 48.67 -15.92
CA ALA A 181 2.11 49.96 -16.07
C ALA A 181 0.57 49.83 -16.25
N GLY A 182 -0.04 48.78 -15.69
CA GLY A 182 -1.49 48.58 -15.67
C GLY A 182 -2.14 47.97 -16.92
N ARG A 183 -1.41 47.33 -17.85
CA ARG A 183 -1.98 46.75 -19.08
C ARG A 183 -2.14 45.22 -19.13
N LEU A 184 -2.07 44.53 -18.00
CA LEU A 184 -2.31 43.08 -17.98
C LEU A 184 -3.80 42.78 -17.83
N ASP A 185 -4.33 41.93 -18.71
CA ASP A 185 -5.68 41.38 -18.59
C ASP A 185 -5.79 40.53 -17.30
N GLU A 186 -6.66 40.98 -16.40
CA GLU A 186 -6.90 40.38 -15.08
C GLU A 186 -7.34 38.91 -15.16
N SER A 187 -8.02 38.53 -16.25
CA SER A 187 -8.46 37.17 -16.56
C SER A 187 -7.29 36.23 -16.90
N ALA A 188 -6.27 36.69 -17.62
CA ALA A 188 -5.10 35.89 -17.96
C ALA A 188 -4.25 35.60 -16.72
N LEU A 189 -4.12 36.58 -15.84
CA LEU A 189 -3.35 36.49 -14.61
C LEU A 189 -3.99 35.51 -13.62
N SER A 190 -5.30 35.60 -13.42
CA SER A 190 -6.05 34.66 -12.57
C SER A 190 -6.02 33.22 -13.11
N ALA A 191 -6.17 33.02 -14.42
CA ALA A 191 -6.07 31.70 -15.04
C ALA A 191 -4.67 31.08 -14.84
N LEU A 192 -3.60 31.86 -15.05
CA LEU A 192 -2.22 31.41 -14.85
C LEU A 192 -1.96 31.00 -13.40
N MET A 193 -2.48 31.76 -12.43
CA MET A 193 -2.38 31.45 -11.01
C MET A 193 -3.08 30.13 -10.64
N ILE A 194 -4.26 29.87 -11.19
CA ILE A 194 -4.98 28.61 -10.98
C ILE A 194 -4.18 27.44 -11.55
N VAL A 195 -3.65 27.57 -12.77
CA VAL A 195 -2.85 26.51 -13.41
C VAL A 195 -1.60 26.19 -12.60
N ILE A 196 -0.88 27.21 -12.11
CA ILE A 196 0.29 27.02 -11.25
C ILE A 196 -0.10 26.33 -9.93
N GLY A 197 -1.20 26.77 -9.30
CA GLY A 197 -1.71 26.14 -8.08
C GLY A 197 -2.02 24.65 -8.26
N ILE A 198 -2.69 24.30 -9.36
CA ILE A 198 -2.99 22.90 -9.71
C ILE A 198 -1.69 22.12 -9.95
N ALA A 199 -0.73 22.68 -10.70
CA ALA A 199 0.54 22.01 -10.98
C ALA A 199 1.33 21.70 -9.70
N ILE A 200 1.42 22.66 -8.78
CA ILE A 200 2.08 22.46 -7.47
C ILE A 200 1.37 21.36 -6.67
N ALA A 201 0.04 21.38 -6.63
CA ALA A 201 -0.74 20.36 -5.94
C ALA A 201 -0.49 18.95 -6.52
N VAL A 202 -0.47 18.81 -7.84
CA VAL A 202 -0.19 17.53 -8.53
C VAL A 202 1.23 17.04 -8.23
N ILE A 203 2.23 17.91 -8.30
CA ILE A 203 3.63 17.56 -8.00
C ILE A 203 3.76 17.09 -6.54
N TYR A 204 3.15 17.83 -5.62
CA TYR A 204 3.16 17.50 -4.20
C TYR A 204 2.49 16.14 -3.92
N LEU A 205 1.31 15.89 -4.50
CA LEU A 205 0.61 14.61 -4.38
C LEU A 205 1.44 13.46 -4.99
N GLY A 206 2.10 13.70 -6.12
CA GLY A 206 3.01 12.74 -6.74
C GLY A 206 4.20 12.40 -5.85
N ALA A 207 4.86 13.40 -5.28
CA ALA A 207 5.97 13.22 -4.34
C ALA A 207 5.54 12.50 -3.05
N ALA A 208 4.37 12.85 -2.50
CA ALA A 208 3.77 12.17 -1.36
C ALA A 208 3.49 10.68 -1.68
N MET A 209 2.91 10.39 -2.84
CA MET A 209 2.67 9.01 -3.29
C MET A 209 3.96 8.22 -3.46
N ILE A 210 5.00 8.81 -4.05
CA ILE A 210 6.31 8.15 -4.24
C ILE A 210 6.98 7.87 -2.88
N THR A 211 6.97 8.83 -1.96
CA THR A 211 7.55 8.64 -0.61
C THR A 211 6.80 7.57 0.18
N ILE A 212 5.48 7.58 0.14
CA ILE A 212 4.63 6.54 0.75
C ILE A 212 4.99 5.17 0.17
N ARG A 213 5.06 5.05 -1.17
CA ARG A 213 5.38 3.80 -1.88
C ARG A 213 6.78 3.29 -1.57
N ASN A 214 7.78 4.16 -1.57
CA ASN A 214 9.17 3.80 -1.27
C ASN A 214 9.33 3.31 0.17
N ARG A 215 8.59 3.91 1.11
CA ARG A 215 8.56 3.43 2.49
C ARG A 215 7.84 2.09 2.62
N TRP A 216 6.71 1.92 1.94
CA TRP A 216 5.99 0.63 1.92
C TRP A 216 6.86 -0.50 1.34
N ARG A 217 7.65 -0.22 0.31
CA ARG A 217 8.57 -1.21 -0.26
C ARG A 217 9.63 -1.65 0.74
N ARG A 218 10.17 -0.73 1.55
CA ARG A 218 11.09 -1.06 2.65
C ARG A 218 10.40 -1.89 3.72
N ASP A 219 9.26 -1.43 4.22
CA ASP A 219 8.49 -2.11 5.29
C ASP A 219 7.98 -3.52 4.91
N THR A 220 8.02 -3.90 3.63
CA THR A 220 7.56 -5.21 3.14
C THR A 220 8.67 -6.16 2.73
N GLN A 221 9.88 -5.64 2.51
CA GLN A 221 11.08 -6.41 2.15
C GLN A 221 11.85 -6.89 3.37
N ASP A 222 11.77 -6.16 4.49
CA ASP A 222 12.25 -6.55 5.80
C ASP A 222 11.19 -7.37 6.57
#